data_AF-A0A947PHE0-F1
#
_entry.id   AF-A0A947PHE0-F1
#
_cell.length_a   1.000
_cell.length_b   1.000
_cell.length_c   1.000
_cell.angle_alpha   90.00
_cell.angle_beta   90.00
_cell.angle_gamma   90.00
#
_symmetry.space_group_name_H-M   'P 1'
#
loop_
_entity.id
_entity.type
_entity.pdbx_description
1 polymer ?
#
loop_
_entity_poly.entity_id
_entity_poly.type
_entity_poly.pdbx_seq_one_letter_code
_entity_poly.pdbx_strand_id
1 'polypeptide(L)'
;MEIANCAQIEVRGQSFVTFDVAMQGHVISTIDAPLLSGRILWSHAAIHGYRDFDLRERTELEVEVGRILIGDNTAENGERDERPVSWH
;
A
#
# COMPACT_ATOMS: atom_id res chain seq x y z
N MET A 1 9.42 10.37 -5.90
CA MET A 1 9.44 8.97 -5.46
C MET A 1 8.10 8.38 -5.80
N GLU A 2 8.09 7.13 -6.21
CA GLU A 2 6.89 6.40 -6.62
C GLU A 2 6.79 5.13 -5.79
N ILE A 3 5.56 4.69 -5.53
CA ILE A 3 5.28 3.41 -4.89
C ILE A 3 5.07 2.36 -5.99
N ALA A 4 5.74 1.23 -5.89
CA ALA A 4 5.54 0.06 -6.74
C ALA A 4 5.28 -1.18 -5.89
N ASN A 5 4.68 -2.21 -6.50
CA ASN A 5 4.46 -3.53 -5.88
C ASN A 5 3.88 -3.47 -4.46
N CYS A 6 2.92 -2.57 -4.22
CA CYS A 6 2.29 -2.40 -2.93
C CYS A 6 1.34 -3.57 -2.65
N ALA A 7 1.45 -4.17 -1.47
CA ALA A 7 0.51 -5.18 -1.00
C ALA A 7 0.29 -5.04 0.50
N GLN A 8 -0.95 -5.29 0.94
CA GLN A 8 -1.30 -5.42 2.34
C GLN A 8 -1.59 -6.89 2.65
N ILE A 9 -1.07 -7.37 3.78
CA ILE A 9 -1.37 -8.69 4.30
C ILE A 9 -1.84 -8.59 5.75
N GLU A 10 -2.64 -9.57 6.17
CA GLU A 10 -3.05 -9.72 7.57
C GLU A 10 -2.45 -11.00 8.15
N VAL A 11 -1.74 -10.87 9.27
CA VAL A 11 -1.10 -11.98 9.98
C VAL A 11 -1.54 -11.93 11.43
N ARG A 12 -2.30 -12.95 11.87
CA ARG A 12 -2.78 -13.09 13.26
C ARG A 12 -3.54 -11.85 13.77
N GLY A 13 -4.36 -11.22 12.92
CA GLY A 13 -5.12 -10.01 13.26
C GLY A 13 -4.33 -8.70 13.20
N GLN A 14 -3.06 -8.75 12.79
CA GLN A 14 -2.22 -7.58 12.59
C GLN A 14 -2.02 -7.35 11.10
N SER A 15 -2.31 -6.14 10.63
CA SER A 15 -2.06 -5.74 9.26
C SER A 15 -0.61 -5.31 9.05
N PHE A 16 -0.04 -5.67 7.91
CA PHE A 16 1.27 -5.28 7.43
C PHE A 16 1.16 -4.80 5.99
N VAL A 17 2.01 -3.85 5.61
CA VAL A 17 2.17 -3.41 4.22
C VAL A 17 3.60 -3.72 3.77
N THR A 18 3.73 -4.23 2.56
CA THR A 18 4.99 -4.32 1.82
C THR A 18 4.89 -3.46 0.58
N PHE A 19 5.92 -2.69 0.27
CA PHE A 19 5.97 -1.92 -0.98
C PHE A 19 7.39 -1.56 -1.37
N ASP A 20 7.60 -1.36 -2.67
CA ASP A 20 8.84 -0.83 -3.22
C ASP A 20 8.75 0.69 -3.37
N VAL A 21 9.84 1.37 -3.02
CA VAL A 21 10.06 2.77 -3.36
C VAL A 21 10.93 2.83 -4.61
N ALA A 22 10.41 3.45 -5.66
CA ALA A 22 11.11 3.67 -6.91
C ALA A 22 11.47 5.14 -7.13
N MET A 23 12.61 5.36 -7.79
CA MET A 23 13.03 6.65 -8.34
C MET A 23 13.49 6.44 -9.78
N GLN A 24 12.92 7.23 -10.70
CA GLN A 24 13.30 7.21 -12.12
C GLN A 24 13.19 5.79 -12.73
N GLY A 25 12.16 5.03 -12.35
CA GLY A 25 11.96 3.66 -12.84
C GLY A 25 12.83 2.59 -12.17
N HIS A 26 13.64 2.95 -11.18
CA HIS A 26 14.50 2.01 -10.45
C HIS A 26 14.04 1.86 -9.00
N VAL A 27 13.87 0.62 -8.53
CA VAL A 27 13.62 0.33 -7.11
C VAL A 27 14.87 0.69 -6.30
N ILE A 28 14.70 1.57 -5.31
CA ILE A 28 15.78 2.04 -4.43
C ILE A 28 15.65 1.50 -3.00
N SER A 29 14.46 1.04 -2.62
CA SER A 29 14.20 0.43 -1.31
C SER A 29 12.94 -0.42 -1.34
N THR A 30 12.91 -1.48 -0.55
CA THR A 30 11.72 -2.25 -0.21
C THR A 30 11.41 -2.03 1.26
N ILE A 31 10.16 -1.73 1.59
CA ILE A 31 9.70 -1.45 2.95
C ILE A 31 8.67 -2.47 3.35
N ASP A 32 8.92 -3.14 4.47
CA ASP A 32 7.97 -3.98 5.18
C ASP A 32 7.61 -3.30 6.50
N ALA A 33 6.33 -3.02 6.75
CA ALA A 33 5.95 -2.32 7.96
C ALA A 33 4.58 -2.76 8.51
N PRO A 34 4.42 -2.83 9.84
CA PRO A 34 3.11 -3.00 10.45
C PRO A 34 2.25 -1.75 10.25
N LEU A 35 0.95 -1.96 10.06
CA LEU A 35 -0.05 -0.90 10.05
C LEU A 35 -0.73 -0.80 11.42
N LEU A 36 -0.70 0.38 12.03
CA LEU A 36 -1.43 0.69 13.26
C LEU A 36 -2.49 1.75 12.94
N SER A 37 -3.77 1.40 13.12
CA SER A 37 -4.91 2.27 12.78
C SER A 37 -4.85 2.82 11.35
N GLY A 38 -4.46 1.97 10.40
CA GLY A 38 -4.35 2.32 8.97
C GLY A 38 -3.12 3.17 8.60
N ARG A 39 -2.19 3.40 9.53
CA ARG A 39 -0.94 4.15 9.28
C ARG A 39 0.29 3.25 9.44
N ILE A 40 1.34 3.57 8.71
CA ILE A 40 2.63 2.87 8.81
C ILE A 40 3.25 3.15 10.17
N LEU A 41 3.55 2.11 10.95
CA LEU A 41 4.29 2.24 12.20
C LEU A 41 5.80 2.23 11.90
N TRP A 42 6.33 3.40 11.50
CA TRP A 42 7.73 3.56 11.05
C TRP A 42 8.80 3.13 12.05
N SER A 43 8.50 3.16 13.35
CA SER A 43 9.43 2.68 14.38
C SER A 43 9.69 1.18 14.31
N HIS A 44 8.86 0.44 13.57
CA HIS A 44 8.94 -1.00 13.39
C HIS A 44 9.01 -1.40 11.91
N ALA A 45 9.27 -0.44 11.01
CA ALA A 45 9.45 -0.72 9.61
C ALA A 45 10.84 -1.33 9.37
N ALA A 46 10.89 -2.42 8.62
CA ALA A 46 12.12 -2.92 8.02
C ALA A 46 12.30 -2.23 6.67
N ILE A 47 13.45 -1.58 6.49
CA ILE A 47 13.79 -0.84 5.28
C ILE A 47 15.01 -1.55 4.66
N HIS A 48 14.81 -2.13 3.49
CA HIS A 48 15.82 -2.85 2.73
C HIS A 48 16.19 -2.02 1.49
N GLY A 49 17.28 -1.25 1.54
CA GLY A 49 17.62 -0.40 0.40
C GLY A 49 18.75 0.59 0.64
N TYR A 50 18.77 1.63 -0.20
CA TYR A 50 19.89 2.57 -0.32
C TYR A 50 20.08 3.47 0.91
N ARG A 51 18.99 3.96 1.53
CA ARG A 51 19.03 4.83 2.70
C ARG A 51 17.72 4.81 3.50
N ASP A 52 17.77 5.31 4.72
CA ASP A 52 16.59 5.66 5.50
C ASP A 52 15.85 6.87 4.92
N PHE A 53 14.56 6.97 5.25
CA PHE A 53 13.68 8.07 4.87
C PHE A 53 13.53 9.08 6.01
N ASP A 54 13.61 10.37 5.70
CA ASP A 54 13.34 11.43 6.67
C ASP A 54 11.84 11.60 6.96
N LEU A 55 11.49 12.48 7.92
CA LEU A 55 10.11 12.67 8.35
C LEU A 55 9.18 13.12 7.19
N ARG A 56 9.69 13.97 6.30
CA ARG A 56 8.91 14.47 5.17
C ARG A 56 8.67 13.35 4.17
N GLU A 57 9.72 12.61 3.81
CA GLU A 57 9.63 11.48 2.88
C GLU A 57 8.68 10.41 3.41
N ARG A 58 8.77 10.05 4.69
CA ARG A 58 7.83 9.12 5.34
C ARG A 58 6.38 9.57 5.24
N THR A 59 6.13 10.87 5.43
CA THR A 59 4.79 11.46 5.30
C THR A 59 4.27 11.38 3.87
N GLU A 60 5.12 11.67 2.88
CA GLU A 60 4.77 11.57 1.46
C GLU A 60 4.47 10.12 1.06
N LEU A 61 5.27 9.15 1.53
CA LEU A 61 5.04 7.72 1.30
C LEU A 61 3.75 7.22 1.96
N GLU A 62 3.45 7.62 3.21
CA GLU A 62 2.20 7.24 3.88
C GLU A 62 0.96 7.69 3.11
N VAL A 63 0.97 8.92 2.59
CA VAL A 63 -0.17 9.45 1.82
C VAL A 63 -0.39 8.62 0.56
N GLU A 64 0.69 8.27 -0.17
CA GLU A 64 0.57 7.53 -1.42
C GLU A 64 0.18 6.07 -1.19
N VAL A 65 0.77 5.40 -0.20
CA VAL A 65 0.36 4.05 0.23
C VAL A 65 -1.12 4.05 0.63
N GLY A 66 -1.56 5.05 1.41
CA GLY A 66 -2.96 5.17 1.80
C GLY A 66 -3.92 5.30 0.61
N ARG A 67 -3.54 6.04 -0.44
CA ARG A 67 -4.34 6.15 -1.67
C ARG A 67 -4.44 4.82 -2.40
N ILE A 68 -3.34 4.09 -2.53
CA ILE A 68 -3.29 2.79 -3.21
C ILE A 68 -4.19 1.79 -2.47
N LEU A 69 -4.01 1.66 -1.15
CA LEU A 69 -4.78 0.70 -0.35
C LEU A 69 -6.28 1.01 -0.31
N ILE A 70 -6.69 2.28 -0.33
CA ILE A 70 -8.11 2.65 -0.43
C ILE A 70 -8.64 2.38 -1.85
N GLY A 71 -7.86 2.70 -2.88
CA GLY A 71 -8.22 2.49 -4.29
C GLY A 71 -8.43 1.02 -4.65
N ASP A 72 -7.58 0.13 -4.16
CA ASP A 72 -7.68 -1.31 -4.38
C ASP A 72 -8.93 -1.91 -3.70
N ASN A 73 -9.27 -1.45 -2.50
CA ASN A 73 -10.50 -1.87 -1.79
C ASN A 73 -11.79 -1.45 -2.53
N THR A 74 -11.76 -0.38 -3.32
CA THR A 74 -12.91 0.01 -4.17
C THR A 74 -13.04 -0.82 -5.45
N ALA A 75 -11.94 -1.36 -5.98
CA ALA A 75 -11.98 -2.18 -7.19
C ALA A 75 -12.61 -3.56 -6.96
N GLU A 76 -12.47 -4.15 -5.77
CA GLU A 76 -13.03 -5.47 -5.46
C GLU A 76 -14.56 -5.47 -5.22
N ASN A 77 -15.19 -4.32 -4.99
CA ASN A 77 -16.64 -4.21 -4.75
C ASN A 77 -17.47 -3.82 -6.00
N GLY A 78 -16.84 -3.64 -7.17
CA GLY A 78 -17.47 -3.09 -8.36
C GLY A 78 -18.08 -4.10 -9.35
N GLU A 79 -17.90 -5.41 -9.16
CA GLU A 79 -18.27 -6.41 -10.17
C GLU A 79 -19.33 -7.40 -9.63
N ARG A 80 -20.57 -6.90 -9.43
CA ARG A 80 -21.77 -7.75 -9.49
C ARG A 80 -22.55 -7.40 -10.75
N ASP A 81 -22.37 -8.28 -11.73
CA ASP A 81 -23.07 -8.40 -13.01
C ASP A 81 -24.61 -8.43 -12.80
N GLU A 82 -25.26 -7.26 -12.72
CA GLU A 82 -26.71 -7.14 -12.82
C GLU A 82 -27.12 -7.23 -14.30
N ARG A 83 -27.18 -8.46 -14.81
CA ARG A 83 -27.78 -8.73 -16.11
C ARG A 83 -29.27 -8.34 -16.08
N PRO A 84 -29.80 -7.64 -17.09
CA PRO A 84 -31.21 -7.29 -17.12
C PRO A 84 -32.05 -8.54 -17.38
N VAL A 85 -32.99 -8.83 -16.49
CA VAL A 85 -33.98 -9.89 -16.69
C VAL A 85 -34.93 -9.45 -17.80
N SER A 86 -34.80 -10.07 -18.97
CA SER A 86 -35.76 -9.95 -20.06
C SER A 86 -37.07 -10.62 -19.65
N TRP A 87 -38.15 -9.84 -19.59
CA TRP A 87 -39.52 -10.37 -19.51
C TRP A 87 -40.09 -10.46 -20.94
N HIS A 88 -40.56 -11.65 -21.31
CA HIS A 88 -41.44 -11.89 -22.46
C HIS A 88 -42.88 -11.58 -22.09
#